data_AF-A0A938I7P7-F1
#
_entry.id   AF-A0A938I7P7-F1
#
_cell.length_a   1.000
_cell.length_b   1.000
_cell.length_c   1.000
_cell.angle_alpha   90.00
_cell.angle_beta   90.00
_cell.angle_gamma   90.00
#
_symmetry.space_group_name_H-M   'P 1'
#
loop_
_entity.id
_entity.type
_entity.pdbx_description
1 polymer ?
#
loop_
_entity_poly.entity_id
_entity_poly.type
_entity_poly.pdbx_seq_one_letter_code
_entity_poly.pdbx_strand_id
1 'polypeptide(L)' 'MHLLAAILFSLVGVAVLALCFKLMNKFSPFSLKKEIEEDQNVALAVIMGAVIIGMSIIIAAAIQG' A
#
# COMPACT_ATOMS: atom_id res chain seq x y z
N MET A 1 -0.71 21.86 17.99
CA MET A 1 -0.74 21.77 16.51
C MET A 1 -0.03 20.55 15.95
N HIS A 2 1.16 20.15 16.45
CA HIS A 2 1.92 19.01 15.90
C HIS A 2 1.19 17.65 15.94
N LEU A 3 0.43 17.35 17.00
CA LEU A 3 -0.33 16.09 17.10
C LEU A 3 -1.43 15.99 16.03
N LEU A 4 -2.14 17.08 15.77
CA LEU A 4 -3.21 17.12 14.77
C LEU A 4 -2.65 16.93 13.37
N ALA A 5 -1.54 17.60 13.05
CA ALA A 5 -0.83 17.41 11.79
C ALA A 5 -0.34 15.95 11.63
N ALA A 6 0.27 15.37 12.66
CA ALA A 6 0.71 13.97 12.64
C ALA A 6 -0.43 13.00 12.35
N ILE A 7 -1.59 13.18 13.01
CA ILE A 7 -2.78 12.35 12.78
C ILE A 7 -3.27 12.51 11.32
N LEU A 8 -3.41 13.74 10.83
CA LEU A 8 -3.88 14.00 9.47
C LEU A 8 -2.95 13.40 8.41
N PHE A 9 -1.63 13.62 8.52
CA PHE A 9 -0.67 13.06 7.58
C PHE A 9 -0.60 11.53 7.64
N SER A 10 -0.73 10.93 8.83
CA SER A 10 -0.82 9.47 8.95
C SER A 10 -2.06 8.90 8.27
N LEU A 11 -3.21 9.56 8.41
CA LEU A 11 -4.46 9.15 7.75
C LEU A 11 -4.36 9.27 6.23
N VAL A 12 -3.74 10.35 5.73
CA VAL A 12 -3.49 10.52 4.30
C VAL A 12 -2.59 9.39 3.79
N GLY A 13 -1.50 9.07 4.49
CA GLY A 13 -0.62 7.96 4.10
C GLY A 13 -1.34 6.61 4.04
N VAL A 14 -2.14 6.29 5.07
CA VAL A 14 -2.96 5.07 5.10
C VAL A 14 -3.97 5.05 3.95
N ALA A 15 -4.63 6.18 3.66
CA ALA A 15 -5.59 6.29 2.57
C ALA A 15 -4.92 6.07 1.20
N VAL A 16 -3.74 6.64 0.98
CA VAL A 16 -2.97 6.45 -0.27
C VAL A 16 -2.53 4.99 -0.43
N LEU A 17 -2.05 4.34 0.64
CA LEU A 17 -1.69 2.92 0.59
C LEU A 17 -2.90 2.02 0.29
N ALA A 18 -4.04 2.26 0.94
CA ALA A 18 -5.27 1.53 0.67
C ALA A 18 -5.72 1.70 -0.79
N LEU A 19 -5.57 2.92 -1.33
CA LEU A 19 -5.90 3.22 -2.72
C LEU A 19 -4.96 2.50 -3.68
N CYS A 20 -3.66 2.46 -3.38
CA CYS A 20 -2.66 1.72 -4.15
C CYS A 20 -3.00 0.22 -4.23
N PHE A 21 -3.31 -0.41 -3.10
CA PHE A 21 -3.74 -1.82 -3.05
C PHE A 21 -5.00 -2.06 -3.90
N LYS A 22 -6.00 -1.16 -3.78
CA LYS A 22 -7.23 -1.25 -4.56
C LYS A 22 -6.98 -1.10 -6.05
N LEU A 23 -6.09 -0.21 -6.46
CA LEU A 23 -5.69 -0.05 -7.85
C LEU A 23 -4.96 -1.28 -8.36
N MET A 24 -4.00 -1.83 -7.60
CA MET A 24 -3.32 -3.08 -7.98
C MET A 24 -4.32 -4.21 -8.21
N ASN A 25 -5.29 -4.41 -7.31
CA ASN A 25 -6.31 -5.44 -7.47
C ASN A 25 -7.23 -5.18 -8.68
N LYS A 26 -7.48 -3.91 -9.02
CA LYS A 26 -8.32 -3.55 -10.17
C LYS A 26 -7.59 -3.69 -11.52
N PHE A 27 -6.29 -3.38 -11.57
CA PHE A 27 -5.49 -3.45 -12.79
C PHE A 27 -4.90 -4.83 -13.05
N SER A 28 -4.80 -5.68 -12.03
CA SER A 28 -4.36 -7.05 -12.21
C SER A 28 -5.42 -7.84 -12.96
N PRO A 29 -5.07 -8.59 -14.02
CA PRO A 29 -6.03 -9.39 -14.79
C PRO A 29 -6.52 -10.64 -14.02
N PHE A 30 -6.04 -10.84 -12.80
CA PHE A 30 -6.36 -11.94 -11.90
C PHE A 30 -6.63 -11.41 -10.49
N SER A 31 -7.28 -12.24 -9.67
CA SER A 31 -7.59 -11.90 -8.27
C SER A 31 -6.34 -12.07 -7.42
N LEU A 32 -5.73 -10.96 -7.01
CA LEU A 32 -4.57 -10.98 -6.11
C LEU A 32 -4.87 -11.73 -4.80
N LYS A 33 -6.09 -11.54 -4.28
CA LYS A 33 -6.54 -12.21 -3.06
C LYS A 33 -6.56 -13.73 -3.22
N LYS A 34 -7.13 -14.21 -4.33
CA LYS A 34 -7.20 -15.65 -4.63
C LYS A 34 -5.79 -16.24 -4.74
N GLU A 35 -4.93 -15.57 -5.49
CA GLU A 35 -3.57 -16.04 -5.74
C GLU A 35 -2.75 -16.15 -4.44
N ILE A 36 -2.94 -15.23 -3.49
CA ILE A 36 -2.24 -15.23 -2.19
C ILE A 36 -2.87 -16.22 -1.21
N GLU A 37 -4.20 -16.22 -1.06
CA GLU A 37 -4.89 -17.01 -0.03
C GLU A 37 -5.11 -18.46 -0.45
N GLU A 38 -5.67 -18.69 -1.64
CA GLU A 38 -6.03 -20.01 -2.14
C GLU A 38 -4.84 -20.71 -2.79
N ASP A 39 -4.18 -20.04 -3.75
CA ASP A 39 -3.08 -20.63 -4.51
C ASP A 39 -1.74 -20.54 -3.77
N GLN A 40 -1.73 -19.93 -2.57
CA GLN A 40 -0.57 -19.81 -1.69
C GLN A 40 0.66 -19.23 -2.42
N ASN A 41 0.46 -18.30 -3.34
CA ASN A 41 1.52 -17.72 -4.15
C ASN A 41 2.36 -16.73 -3.31
N VAL A 42 3.37 -17.28 -2.62
CA VAL A 42 4.29 -16.53 -1.77
C VAL A 42 5.06 -15.47 -2.58
N ALA A 43 5.40 -15.76 -3.84
CA ALA A 43 6.11 -14.80 -4.69
C ALA A 43 5.28 -13.53 -4.90
N LEU A 44 3.98 -13.68 -5.18
CA LEU A 44 3.08 -12.53 -5.32
C LEU A 44 2.92 -11.77 -3.99
N ALA A 45 2.80 -12.49 -2.86
CA ALA A 45 2.72 -11.86 -1.54
C ALA A 45 3.98 -11.01 -1.24
N VAL A 46 5.17 -11.53 -1.56
CA VAL A 46 6.44 -10.81 -1.39
C VAL A 46 6.50 -9.58 -2.30
N ILE A 47 6.08 -9.69 -3.56
CA ILE A 47 6.04 -8.55 -4.50
C ILE A 47 5.08 -7.48 -3.99
N MET A 48 3.87 -7.86 -3.55
CA MET A 48 2.92 -6.91 -2.98
C MET A 48 3.46 -6.23 -1.72
N GLY A 49 4.13 -6.98 -0.85
CA GLY A 49 4.83 -6.42 0.32
C GLY A 49 5.89 -5.40 -0.10
N ALA A 50 6.73 -5.72 -1.10
CA ALA A 50 7.76 -4.82 -1.60
C ALA A 50 7.18 -3.52 -2.20
N VAL A 51 6.07 -3.61 -2.94
CA VAL A 51 5.37 -2.44 -3.49
C VAL A 51 4.81 -1.56 -2.36
N ILE A 52 4.20 -2.14 -1.34
CA ILE A 52 3.67 -1.40 -0.17
C ILE A 52 4.81 -0.67 0.57
N ILE A 53 5.96 -1.33 0.74
CA ILE A 53 7.15 -0.72 1.37
C ILE A 53 7.66 0.44 0.51
N GLY A 54 7.83 0.24 -0.79
CA GLY A 54 8.27 1.29 -1.72
C GLY A 54 7.35 2.51 -1.70
N MET A 55 6.03 2.29 -1.73
CA MET A 55 5.02 3.35 -1.62
C MET A 55 5.10 4.08 -0.28
N SER A 56 5.30 3.36 0.83
CA SER A 56 5.44 3.96 2.16
C SER A 56 6.63 4.91 2.24
N ILE A 57 7.75 4.54 1.60
CA ILE A 57 8.96 5.38 1.52
C ILE A 57 8.68 6.64 0.68
N ILE A 58 8.03 6.51 -0.48
CA ILE A 58 7.66 7.65 -1.33
C ILE A 58 6.74 8.63 -0.58
N ILE A 59 5.75 8.10 0.15
CA ILE A 59 4.84 8.92 0.96
C ILE A 59 5.59 9.63 2.09
N ALA A 60 6.49 8.92 2.80
CA ALA A 60 7.29 9.51 3.87
C ALA A 60 8.17 10.66 3.34
N ALA A 61 8.80 10.47 2.19
CA ALA A 61 9.58 11.51 1.52
C ALA A 61 8.72 12.70 1.07
N ALA A 62 7.50 12.45 0.58
CA ALA A 62 6.58 13.50 0.16
C ALA A 62 6.04 14.35 1.32
N ILE A 63 5.89 13.76 2.52
CA ILE A 63 5.43 14.47 3.73
C ILE A 63 6.57 15.28 4.38
N GLN A 64 7.82 14.87 4.18
CA GLN A 64 9.02 15.53 4.72
C GLN A 64 9.57 16.65 3.81
N GLY A 65 9.04 16.78 2.60
CA GLY A 65 9.37 17.85 1.65
C GLY A 65 8.66 19.17 1.90
#